data_AF-A0A897MMM2-F1
#
_entry.id   AF-A0A897MMM2-F1
#
_cell.length_a   1.000
_cell.length_b   1.000
_cell.length_c   1.000
_cell.angle_alpha   90.00
_cell.angle_beta   90.00
_cell.angle_gamma   90.00
#
_symmetry.space_group_name_H-M   'P 1'
#
loop_
_entity.id
_entity.type
_entity.pdbx_description
1 polymer ?
#
loop_
_entity_poly.entity_id
_entity_poly.type
_entity_poly.pdbx_seq_one_letter_code
_entity_poly.pdbx_strand_id
1 'polypeptide(L)'
;MSSSLHTLQRSSSGILTRDAVLLGLACGLLHALVALWAYASIRPGSFGEVFSPEQAAGALLLAAACLGLVVLGAVPAVLLYRRGLVAPVVTLIVLFSWSFYRSWQSFAAASEVGATPGVTLRPDSVYVMFWVLPLAIVLVVAVVEQLLRGSSRPSEHV
;
A
#
# COMPACT_ATOMS: atom_id res chain seq x y z
N MET A 1 -40.64 -34.05 -4.71
CA MET A 1 -39.59 -33.85 -5.74
C MET A 1 -39.29 -32.35 -5.91
N SER A 2 -38.81 -31.66 -4.87
CA SER A 2 -38.47 -30.22 -4.94
C SER A 2 -37.41 -29.83 -3.90
N SER A 3 -36.31 -30.58 -3.85
CA SER A 3 -35.23 -30.35 -2.87
C SER A 3 -33.83 -30.30 -3.50
N SER A 4 -33.74 -30.13 -4.82
CA SER A 4 -32.47 -30.22 -5.55
C SER A 4 -32.02 -28.91 -6.20
N LEU A 5 -32.77 -27.81 -6.07
CA LEU A 5 -32.42 -26.52 -6.69
C LEU A 5 -31.60 -25.58 -5.78
N HIS A 6 -31.48 -25.87 -4.48
CA HIS A 6 -30.64 -25.08 -3.58
C HIS A 6 -29.16 -25.48 -3.57
N THR A 7 -28.80 -26.58 -4.25
CA THR A 7 -27.42 -27.09 -4.27
C THR A 7 -26.54 -26.40 -5.33
N LEU A 8 -27.10 -25.52 -6.17
CA LEU A 8 -26.37 -24.82 -7.24
C LEU A 8 -25.82 -23.44 -6.86
N GLN A 9 -26.02 -22.98 -5.62
CA GLN A 9 -25.61 -21.63 -5.20
C GLN A 9 -24.39 -21.61 -4.26
N ARG A 10 -23.60 -22.69 -4.26
CA ARG A 10 -22.40 -22.85 -3.42
C ARG A 10 -21.19 -23.27 -4.25
N SER A 11 -20.90 -22.57 -5.34
CA SER A 11 -19.59 -22.67 -5.99
C SER A 11 -19.30 -21.45 -6.86
N SER A 12 -19.07 -20.31 -6.21
CA SER A 12 -18.17 -19.30 -6.78
C SER A 12 -16.95 -19.22 -5.87
N SER A 13 -16.17 -20.29 -5.90
CA SER A 13 -14.77 -20.33 -5.46
C SER A 13 -13.92 -19.48 -6.40
N GLY A 14 -14.30 -18.22 -6.58
CA GLY A 14 -13.51 -17.21 -7.28
C GLY A 14 -12.46 -16.70 -6.31
N ILE A 15 -11.19 -16.80 -6.72
CA ILE A 15 -10.01 -16.39 -5.93
C ILE A 15 -10.08 -14.92 -5.45
N LEU A 16 -10.97 -14.09 -6.00
CA LEU A 16 -11.34 -12.73 -5.54
C LEU A 16 -12.84 -12.49 -5.81
N THR A 17 -13.62 -12.08 -4.80
CA THR A 17 -15.00 -11.63 -5.04
C THR A 17 -15.00 -10.24 -5.68
N ARG A 18 -15.99 -9.92 -6.52
CA ARG A 18 -16.12 -8.60 -7.17
C ARG A 18 -16.01 -7.46 -6.15
N ASP A 19 -16.66 -7.62 -5.00
CA ASP A 19 -16.66 -6.63 -3.92
C ASP A 19 -15.28 -6.44 -3.31
N ALA A 20 -14.51 -7.52 -3.12
CA ALA A 20 -13.14 -7.43 -2.61
C ALA A 20 -12.22 -6.69 -3.60
N VAL A 21 -12.39 -6.92 -4.91
CA VAL A 21 -11.62 -6.21 -5.95
C VAL A 21 -11.97 -4.73 -5.94
N LEU A 22 -13.26 -4.38 -5.92
CA LEU A 22 -13.71 -3.00 -5.90
C LEU A 22 -13.25 -2.26 -4.65
N LEU A 23 -13.35 -2.88 -3.48
CA LEU A 23 -12.84 -2.32 -2.23
C LEU A 23 -11.32 -2.13 -2.29
N GLY A 24 -10.59 -3.14 -2.75
CA GLY A 24 -9.14 -3.07 -2.93
C GLY A 24 -8.74 -1.91 -3.84
N LEU A 25 -9.38 -1.78 -5.00
CA LEU A 25 -9.13 -0.69 -5.93
C LEU A 25 -9.47 0.68 -5.32
N ALA A 26 -10.60 0.83 -4.64
CA ALA A 26 -10.99 2.08 -4.00
C ALA A 26 -9.96 2.51 -2.92
N CYS A 27 -9.57 1.58 -2.04
CA CYS A 27 -8.56 1.84 -1.02
C CYS A 27 -7.17 2.10 -1.62
N GLY A 28 -6.80 1.35 -2.67
CA GLY A 28 -5.55 1.54 -3.39
C GLY A 28 -5.45 2.92 -4.06
N LEU A 29 -6.49 3.33 -4.76
CA LEU A 29 -6.56 4.66 -5.39
C LEU A 29 -6.50 5.78 -4.35
N LEU A 30 -7.27 5.66 -3.26
CA LEU A 30 -7.21 6.62 -2.16
C LEU A 30 -5.81 6.71 -1.56
N HIS A 31 -5.16 5.56 -1.32
CA HIS A 31 -3.80 5.51 -0.81
C HIS A 31 -2.81 6.21 -1.75
N ALA A 32 -2.87 5.91 -3.05
CA ALA A 32 -2.01 6.52 -4.05
C ALA A 32 -2.18 8.04 -4.11
N LEU A 33 -3.43 8.53 -4.09
CA LEU A 33 -3.73 9.95 -4.06
C LEU A 33 -3.13 10.64 -2.83
N VAL A 34 -3.34 10.07 -1.63
CA VAL A 34 -2.82 10.64 -0.37
C VAL A 34 -1.29 10.62 -0.35
N ALA A 35 -0.66 9.53 -0.80
CA ALA A 35 0.80 9.41 -0.81
C ALA A 35 1.46 10.36 -1.82
N LEU A 36 0.90 10.49 -3.02
CA LEU A 36 1.41 11.43 -4.02
C LEU A 36 1.19 12.88 -3.57
N TRP A 37 0.03 13.20 -2.99
CA TRP A 37 -0.24 14.52 -2.44
C TRP A 37 0.75 14.88 -1.32
N ALA A 38 0.98 13.96 -0.38
CA ALA A 38 1.95 14.16 0.69
C ALA A 38 3.38 14.33 0.14
N TYR A 39 3.75 13.53 -0.87
CA TYR A 39 5.08 13.60 -1.47
C TYR A 39 5.31 14.92 -2.20
N ALA A 40 4.33 15.34 -3.01
CA ALA A 40 4.37 16.63 -3.70
C ALA A 40 4.37 17.82 -2.73
N SER A 41 3.67 17.71 -1.59
CA SER A 41 3.63 18.75 -0.56
C SER A 41 4.95 18.91 0.18
N ILE A 42 5.67 17.81 0.45
CA ILE A 42 7.01 17.86 1.04
C ILE A 42 8.05 18.35 0.01
N ARG A 43 7.84 18.02 -1.27
CA ARG A 43 8.82 18.24 -2.33
C ARG A 43 8.26 18.96 -3.57
N PRO A 44 7.80 20.20 -3.44
CA PRO A 44 7.12 20.90 -4.54
C PRO A 44 8.03 21.07 -5.77
N GLY A 45 9.32 21.32 -5.57
CA GLY A 45 10.30 21.48 -6.67
C GLY A 45 10.64 20.15 -7.36
N SER A 46 11.00 19.11 -6.61
CA SER A 46 11.48 17.87 -7.21
C SER A 46 10.37 16.95 -7.73
N PHE A 47 9.11 17.14 -7.32
CA PHE A 47 8.01 16.32 -7.82
C PHE A 47 7.84 16.49 -9.33
N GLY A 48 7.77 17.73 -9.81
CA GLY A 48 7.62 18.04 -11.23
C GLY A 48 8.85 17.65 -12.05
N GLU A 49 10.05 17.74 -11.47
CA GLU A 49 11.29 17.32 -12.14
C GLU A 49 11.36 15.80 -12.33
N VAL A 50 11.03 15.03 -11.29
CA VAL A 50 11.18 13.56 -11.34
C VAL A 50 9.99 12.88 -12.02
N PHE A 51 8.78 13.42 -11.85
CA PHE A 51 7.56 12.87 -12.46
C PHE A 51 7.07 13.70 -13.65
N SER A 52 7.99 14.38 -14.35
CA SER A 52 7.65 15.20 -15.52
C SER A 52 6.96 14.35 -16.59
N PRO A 53 5.69 14.64 -16.95
CA PRO A 53 4.98 13.91 -17.99
C PRO A 53 5.49 14.26 -19.39
N GLU A 54 6.21 15.38 -19.54
CA GLU A 54 6.82 15.80 -20.80
C GLU A 54 8.02 14.92 -21.19
N GLN A 55 8.63 14.25 -20.20
CA GLN A 55 9.73 13.32 -20.41
C GLN A 55 9.22 11.88 -20.30
N ALA A 56 9.48 11.05 -21.32
CA ALA A 56 9.03 9.65 -21.32
C ALA A 56 9.46 8.87 -20.06
N ALA A 57 10.68 9.13 -19.55
CA ALA A 57 11.17 8.54 -18.32
C ALA A 57 10.37 8.99 -17.08
N GLY A 58 10.05 10.28 -16.97
CA GLY A 58 9.25 10.82 -15.86
C GLY A 58 7.81 10.32 -15.87
N ALA A 59 7.20 10.23 -17.06
CA ALA A 59 5.88 9.63 -17.24
C ALA A 59 5.86 8.14 -16.82
N LEU A 60 6.88 7.37 -17.20
CA LEU A 60 7.00 5.97 -16.82
C LEU A 60 7.18 5.80 -15.31
N LEU A 61 8.02 6.63 -14.68
CA LEU A 61 8.20 6.64 -13.23
C LEU A 61 6.91 6.99 -12.50
N LEU A 62 6.15 7.97 -12.99
CA LEU A 62 4.86 8.35 -12.41
C LEU A 62 3.86 7.20 -12.53
N ALA A 63 3.75 6.57 -13.70
CA ALA A 63 2.88 5.42 -13.90
C ALA A 63 3.26 4.24 -12.98
N ALA A 64 4.56 3.95 -12.86
CA ALA A 64 5.07 2.89 -11.98
C ALA A 64 4.82 3.20 -10.50
N ALA A 65 5.00 4.45 -10.06
CA ALA A 65 4.70 4.88 -8.70
C ALA A 65 3.20 4.80 -8.40
N CYS A 66 2.35 5.30 -9.31
CA CYS A 66 0.89 5.19 -9.18
C CYS A 66 0.44 3.74 -9.05
N LEU A 67 0.90 2.87 -9.95
CA LEU A 67 0.58 1.45 -9.92
C LEU A 67 1.03 0.81 -8.59
N GLY A 68 2.26 1.09 -8.19
CA GLY A 68 2.84 0.59 -6.96
C GLY A 68 2.07 0.99 -5.72
N LEU A 69 1.73 2.27 -5.60
CA LEU A 69 0.95 2.79 -4.48
C LEU A 69 -0.48 2.24 -4.48
N VAL A 70 -1.11 2.08 -5.64
CA VAL A 70 -2.43 1.43 -5.73
C VAL A 70 -2.35 -0.01 -5.22
N VAL A 71 -1.36 -0.78 -5.64
CA VAL A 71 -1.13 -2.15 -5.15
C VAL A 71 -0.88 -2.15 -3.64
N LEU A 72 -0.05 -1.22 -3.16
CA LEU A 72 0.33 -1.11 -1.76
C LEU A 72 -0.86 -0.80 -0.84
N GLY A 73 -1.83 -0.01 -1.28
CA GLY A 73 -3.09 0.21 -0.55
C GLY A 73 -4.11 -0.92 -0.74
N ALA A 74 -4.21 -1.47 -1.95
CA ALA A 74 -5.21 -2.48 -2.29
C ALA A 74 -4.96 -3.82 -1.59
N VAL A 75 -3.72 -4.30 -1.57
CA VAL A 75 -3.35 -5.59 -0.99
C VAL A 75 -3.74 -5.72 0.49
N PRO A 76 -3.30 -4.84 1.40
CA PRO A 76 -3.68 -4.93 2.80
C PRO A 76 -5.19 -4.70 3.02
N ALA A 77 -5.85 -3.87 2.21
CA ALA A 77 -7.30 -3.70 2.28
C ALA A 77 -8.05 -4.99 1.95
N VAL A 78 -7.64 -5.70 0.89
CA VAL A 78 -8.21 -7.01 0.51
C VAL A 78 -7.91 -8.07 1.58
N LEU A 79 -6.70 -8.07 2.15
CA LEU A 79 -6.32 -9.00 3.22
C LEU A 79 -7.14 -8.77 4.49
N LEU A 80 -7.40 -7.50 4.85
CA LEU A 80 -8.29 -7.15 5.94
C LEU A 80 -9.72 -7.63 5.65
N TYR A 81 -10.27 -7.30 4.48
CA TYR A 81 -11.65 -7.65 4.15
C TYR A 81 -11.89 -9.17 4.08
N ARG A 82 -10.97 -9.92 3.46
CA ARG A 82 -11.16 -11.36 3.21
C ARG A 82 -10.69 -12.26 4.33
N ARG A 83 -9.62 -11.88 5.03
CA ARG A 83 -8.96 -12.72 6.04
C ARG A 83 -8.98 -12.10 7.44
N GLY A 84 -9.52 -10.89 7.58
CA GLY A 84 -9.55 -10.16 8.84
C GLY A 84 -8.16 -9.83 9.37
N LEU A 85 -7.13 -9.76 8.50
CA LEU A 85 -5.74 -9.52 8.88
C LEU A 85 -5.53 -8.02 9.14
N VAL A 86 -5.33 -7.67 10.40
CA VAL A 86 -5.24 -6.27 10.83
C VAL A 86 -3.78 -5.79 10.79
N ALA A 87 -2.82 -6.67 11.08
CA ALA A 87 -1.43 -6.30 11.18
C ALA A 87 -0.86 -5.69 9.87
N PRO A 88 -1.16 -6.21 8.65
CA PRO A 88 -0.72 -5.60 7.39
C PRO A 88 -1.17 -4.15 7.22
N VAL A 89 -2.39 -3.83 7.64
CA VAL A 89 -2.94 -2.46 7.53
C VAL A 89 -2.24 -1.54 8.52
N VAL A 90 -2.05 -1.99 9.77
CA VAL A 90 -1.31 -1.23 10.78
C VAL A 90 0.13 -0.98 10.34
N THR A 91 0.80 -2.00 9.80
CA THR A 91 2.16 -1.88 9.25
C THR A 91 2.21 -0.86 8.12
N LEU A 92 1.24 -0.87 7.20
CA LEU A 92 1.16 0.12 6.14
C LEU A 92 1.05 1.55 6.71
N ILE A 93 0.14 1.76 7.66
CA ILE A 93 -0.08 3.07 8.31
C ILE A 93 1.20 3.56 9.01
N VAL A 94 1.89 2.66 9.72
CA VAL A 94 3.14 3.00 10.42
C VAL A 94 4.24 3.35 9.43
N LEU A 95 4.44 2.54 8.38
CA LEU A 95 5.46 2.80 7.35
C LEU A 95 5.19 4.13 6.64
N PHE A 96 3.94 4.38 6.26
CA PHE A 96 3.52 5.64 5.66
C PHE A 96 3.84 6.81 6.59
N SER A 97 3.27 6.78 7.80
CA SER A 97 3.40 7.89 8.76
C SER A 97 4.86 8.16 9.09
N TRP A 98 5.66 7.12 9.33
CA TRP A 98 7.08 7.24 9.61
C TRP A 98 7.86 7.85 8.45
N SER A 99 7.68 7.32 7.23
CA SER A 99 8.43 7.79 6.05
C SER A 99 8.16 9.26 5.74
N PHE A 100 6.89 9.68 5.78
CA PHE A 100 6.51 11.06 5.51
C PHE A 100 6.86 12.00 6.65
N TYR A 101 6.70 11.58 7.91
CA TYR A 101 7.11 12.38 9.07
C TYR A 101 8.62 12.63 9.10
N ARG A 102 9.43 11.59 8.89
CA ARG A 102 10.90 11.73 8.82
C ARG A 102 11.33 12.65 7.70
N SER A 103 10.71 12.53 6.53
CA SER A 103 11.03 13.37 5.38
C SER A 103 10.65 14.83 5.66
N TRP A 104 9.48 15.08 6.25
CA TRP A 104 9.06 16.42 6.68
C TRP A 104 10.04 17.04 7.68
N GLN A 105 10.41 16.32 8.75
CA GLN A 105 11.39 16.81 9.73
C GLN A 105 12.72 17.21 9.09
N SER A 106 13.22 16.39 8.17
CA SER A 106 14.47 16.67 7.47
C SER A 106 14.36 17.83 6.46
N PHE A 107 13.17 18.13 5.94
CA PHE A 107 12.92 19.32 5.11
C PHE A 107 12.84 20.57 5.98
N ALA A 108 12.11 20.52 7.10
CA ALA A 108 12.01 21.61 8.06
C ALA A 108 13.40 22.03 8.57
N ALA A 109 14.22 21.08 9.03
CA ALA A 109 15.57 21.35 9.50
C ALA A 109 16.49 21.96 8.43
N ALA A 110 16.34 21.56 7.15
CA ALA A 110 17.13 22.13 6.06
C ALA A 110 16.69 23.57 5.72
N SER A 111 15.40 23.86 5.81
CA SER A 111 14.87 25.21 5.58
C SER A 111 15.33 26.22 6.62
N GLU A 112 15.52 25.81 7.88
CA GLU A 112 15.99 26.66 8.97
C GLU A 112 17.43 27.17 8.75
N VAL A 113 18.27 26.39 8.05
CA VAL A 113 19.66 26.75 7.74
C VAL A 113 19.82 27.35 6.34
N GLY A 114 18.72 27.65 5.65
CA GLY A 114 18.72 28.21 4.29
C GLY A 114 19.25 27.24 3.22
N ALA A 115 19.36 25.95 3.52
CA ALA A 115 19.80 24.95 2.56
C ALA A 115 18.62 24.49 1.69
N THR A 116 18.83 24.42 0.38
CA THR A 116 17.88 23.76 -0.52
C THR A 116 17.97 22.25 -0.35
N PRO A 117 16.87 21.57 0.04
CA PRO A 117 16.89 20.11 0.19
C PRO A 117 17.03 19.48 -1.20
N GLY A 118 18.22 18.96 -1.51
CA GLY A 118 18.50 18.32 -2.79
C GLY A 118 17.70 17.04 -3.02
N VAL A 119 17.82 16.51 -4.25
CA VAL A 119 17.26 15.20 -4.67
C VAL A 119 18.05 14.08 -3.99
N THR A 120 17.85 13.90 -2.69
CA THR A 120 18.47 12.81 -1.93
C THR A 120 17.48 11.66 -1.75
N LEU A 121 18.02 10.44 -1.74
CA LEU A 121 17.29 9.24 -1.38
C LEU A 121 16.86 9.37 0.09
N ARG A 122 15.56 9.53 0.33
CA ARG A 122 14.97 9.67 1.66
C ARG A 122 13.83 8.66 1.85
N PRO A 123 13.33 8.48 3.08
CA PRO A 123 12.30 7.49 3.36
C PRO A 123 11.02 7.62 2.53
N ASP A 124 10.60 8.84 2.19
CA ASP A 124 9.47 9.10 1.29
C ASP A 124 9.74 8.62 -0.16
N SER A 125 10.93 8.86 -0.70
CA SER A 125 11.32 8.35 -2.02
C SER A 125 11.38 6.82 -2.04
N VAL A 126 11.86 6.19 -0.95
CA VAL A 126 11.82 4.73 -0.81
C VAL A 126 10.37 4.24 -0.80
N TYR A 127 9.48 4.94 -0.11
CA TYR A 127 8.07 4.58 -0.03
C TYR A 127 7.36 4.68 -1.41
N VAL A 128 7.62 5.76 -2.16
CA VAL A 128 6.93 6.05 -3.43
C VAL A 128 7.58 5.37 -4.64
N MET A 129 8.89 5.50 -4.80
CA MET A 129 9.62 4.99 -5.99
C MET A 129 10.03 3.54 -5.83
N PHE A 130 10.38 3.12 -4.62
CA PHE A 130 10.79 1.76 -4.29
C PHE A 130 9.69 1.02 -3.51
N TRP A 131 8.42 1.26 -3.89
CA TRP A 131 7.20 0.72 -3.27
C TRP A 131 7.17 -0.80 -3.10
N VAL A 132 7.99 -1.54 -3.87
CA VAL A 132 8.19 -2.98 -3.71
C VAL A 132 8.70 -3.33 -2.31
N LEU A 133 9.54 -2.47 -1.71
CA LEU A 133 10.09 -2.69 -0.36
C LEU A 133 9.01 -2.61 0.74
N PRO A 134 8.21 -1.53 0.89
CA PRO A 134 7.12 -1.51 1.85
C PRO A 134 6.08 -2.59 1.55
N LEU A 135 5.82 -2.92 0.27
CA LEU A 135 4.92 -4.02 -0.07
C LEU A 135 5.44 -5.36 0.46
N ALA A 136 6.73 -5.66 0.27
CA ALA A 136 7.35 -6.88 0.79
C ALA A 136 7.22 -6.96 2.32
N ILE A 137 7.45 -5.86 3.03
CA ILE A 137 7.28 -5.80 4.49
C ILE A 137 5.84 -6.11 4.89
N VAL A 138 4.85 -5.47 4.25
CA VAL A 138 3.42 -5.69 4.50
C VAL A 138 3.03 -7.16 4.24
N LEU A 139 3.55 -7.77 3.17
CA LEU A 139 3.29 -9.17 2.83
C LEU A 139 3.92 -10.13 3.85
N VAL A 140 5.16 -9.88 4.29
CA VAL A 140 5.81 -10.68 5.33
C VAL A 140 5.00 -10.63 6.63
N VAL A 141 4.55 -9.44 7.05
CA VAL A 141 3.68 -9.31 8.23
C VAL A 141 2.36 -10.06 8.04
N ALA A 142 1.76 -10.02 6.85
CA ALA A 142 0.55 -10.77 6.55
C ALA A 142 0.72 -12.28 6.67
N VAL A 143 1.87 -12.81 6.22
CA VAL A 143 2.21 -14.23 6.34
C VAL A 143 2.42 -14.59 7.82
N VAL A 144 3.17 -13.79 8.58
CA VAL A 144 3.40 -14.02 10.01
C VAL A 144 2.09 -14.04 10.78
N GLU A 145 1.21 -13.05 10.58
CA GLU A 145 -0.11 -13.02 11.24
C GLU A 145 -0.95 -14.25 10.89
N GLN A 146 -0.93 -14.71 9.64
CA GLN A 146 -1.64 -15.92 9.22
C GLN A 146 -1.12 -17.18 9.93
N LEU A 147 0.20 -17.33 10.03
CA LEU A 147 0.82 -18.47 10.71
C LEU A 147 0.43 -18.49 12.20
N LEU A 148 0.50 -17.34 12.87
CA LEU A 148 0.13 -17.21 14.29
C LEU A 148 -1.34 -17.54 14.55
N ARG A 149 -2.25 -17.07 13.67
CA ARG A 149 -3.68 -17.41 13.76
C ARG A 149 -3.94 -18.90 13.47
N GLY A 150 -3.18 -19.51 12.56
CA GLY A 150 -3.27 -20.94 12.24
C GLY A 150 -2.85 -21.83 13.41
N SER A 151 -1.75 -21.49 14.09
CA SER A 151 -1.27 -22.22 15.27
C SER A 151 -2.19 -22.11 16.50
N SER A 152 -3.07 -21.12 16.53
CA SER A 152 -3.96 -20.84 17.66
C SER A 152 -5.27 -21.63 17.64
N ARG A 153 -5.53 -22.48 16.63
CA ARG A 153 -6.68 -23.40 16.61
C ARG A 153 -6.25 -24.75 17.21
N PRO A 154 -6.61 -25.08 18.46
CA PRO A 154 -6.29 -26.37 19.04
C PRO A 154 -6.99 -27.46 18.24
N SER A 155 -6.29 -28.57 18.00
CA SER A 155 -6.85 -29.78 17.43
C SER A 155 -7.94 -30.35 18.34
N GLU A 156 -9.19 -29.96 18.12
CA GLU A 156 -10.37 -30.70 18.60
C GLU A 156 -10.51 -31.99 17.78
N HIS A 157 -9.59 -32.92 17.99
CA HIS A 157 -9.73 -34.31 17.58
C HIS A 157 -9.36 -35.19 18.77
N VAL A 158 -10.38 -35.44 19.59
CA VAL A 158 -10.53 -36.62 20.44
C VAL A 158 -11.59 -37.49 19.79
#